data_AF-R9C7N7-F1
#
_entry.id   AF-R9C7N7-F1
#
_cell.length_a   1.000
_cell.length_b   1.000
_cell.length_c   1.000
_cell.angle_alpha   90.00
_cell.angle_beta   90.00
_cell.angle_gamma   90.00
#
_symmetry.space_group_name_H-M   'P 1'
#
loop_
_entity.id
_entity.type
_entity.pdbx_description
1 polymer ?
#
loop_
_entity_poly.entity_id
_entity_poly.type
_entity_poly.pdbx_seq_one_letter_code
_entity_poly.pdbx_strand_id
1 'polypeptide(L)'
;MDINAIEQYENSASDASDNAEVKWNFAFWLQNEKLIIGDNCGVNLEVGEKINHWIKENNLYYSDEEEDENFDKALKLGDEITRRFVELCVEVVKKFHEESVIKQKFGKALSLIIQELEYYDLIEEQNKRANTEEVIKEFADWILK
;
A
#
# COMPACT_ATOMS: atom_id res chain seq x y z
N MET A 1 21.77 4.66 -4.18
CA MET A 1 20.79 4.60 -5.28
C MET A 1 20.82 3.16 -5.78
N ASP A 2 19.69 2.46 -5.76
CA ASP A 2 19.63 1.06 -6.21
C ASP A 2 19.59 1.02 -7.75
N ILE A 3 20.42 0.16 -8.34
CA ILE A 3 20.76 0.11 -9.76
C ILE A 3 19.52 -0.11 -10.65
N ASN A 4 18.50 -0.81 -10.14
CA ASN A 4 17.28 -1.13 -10.89
C ASN A 4 16.35 0.06 -11.11
N ALA A 5 16.39 1.07 -10.24
CA ALA A 5 15.58 2.29 -10.42
C ALA A 5 16.14 3.18 -11.56
N ILE A 6 17.44 3.06 -11.87
CA ILE A 6 18.12 3.87 -12.89
C ILE A 6 17.74 3.39 -14.30
N GLU A 7 17.59 2.09 -14.51
CA GLU A 7 17.32 1.51 -15.83
C GLU A 7 15.87 1.78 -16.30
N GLN A 8 14.91 1.85 -15.36
CA GLN A 8 13.54 2.28 -15.68
C GLN A 8 13.40 3.80 -15.68
N TYR A 9 14.21 4.53 -14.90
CA TYR A 9 14.34 5.98 -14.99
C TYR A 9 14.70 6.43 -16.42
N GLU A 10 15.65 5.77 -17.10
CA GLU A 10 16.02 6.14 -18.48
C GLU A 10 14.89 5.90 -19.51
N ASN A 11 14.00 4.94 -19.26
CA ASN A 11 12.91 4.59 -20.19
C ASN A 11 11.59 5.31 -19.91
N SER A 12 11.40 5.86 -18.70
CA SER A 12 10.11 6.42 -18.24
C SER A 12 10.19 7.91 -17.87
N ALA A 13 11.40 8.49 -17.80
CA ALA A 13 11.60 9.89 -17.43
C ALA A 13 10.99 10.90 -18.42
N SER A 14 10.66 10.50 -19.65
CA SER A 14 9.93 11.37 -20.58
C SER A 14 8.48 11.62 -20.17
N ASP A 15 7.90 10.70 -19.40
CA ASP A 15 6.48 10.69 -19.06
C ASP A 15 6.23 11.20 -17.62
N ALA A 16 7.29 11.36 -16.84
CA ALA A 16 7.23 11.92 -15.50
C ALA A 16 7.34 13.46 -15.52
N SER A 17 6.59 14.10 -14.64
CA SER A 17 6.62 15.54 -14.43
C SER A 17 7.92 16.01 -13.77
N ASP A 18 8.48 15.21 -12.85
CA ASP A 18 9.76 15.45 -12.22
C ASP A 18 10.46 14.16 -11.74
N ASN A 19 11.70 14.31 -11.25
CA ASN A 19 12.49 13.20 -10.72
C ASN A 19 11.90 12.58 -9.43
N ALA A 20 11.11 13.34 -8.68
CA ALA A 20 10.51 12.85 -7.44
C ALA A 20 9.32 11.94 -7.75
N GLU A 21 8.57 12.22 -8.81
CA GLU A 21 7.51 11.36 -9.32
C GLU A 21 8.04 9.98 -9.71
N VAL A 22 9.13 9.91 -10.49
CA VAL A 22 9.75 8.61 -10.86
C VAL A 22 10.17 7.81 -9.60
N LYS A 23 10.62 8.52 -8.57
CA LYS A 23 11.09 7.90 -7.34
C LYS A 23 9.95 7.37 -6.47
N TRP A 24 8.85 8.10 -6.37
CA TRP A 24 7.83 7.87 -5.34
C TRP A 24 6.49 7.35 -5.87
N ASN A 25 6.20 7.54 -7.17
CA ASN A 25 5.02 7.01 -7.80
C ASN A 25 5.28 5.57 -8.26
N PHE A 26 4.53 4.63 -7.68
CA PHE A 26 4.67 3.19 -7.94
C PHE A 26 4.45 2.81 -9.42
N ALA A 27 3.76 3.66 -10.20
CA ALA A 27 3.56 3.47 -11.64
C ALA A 27 4.88 3.39 -12.42
N PHE A 28 5.96 3.99 -11.90
CA PHE A 28 7.28 4.01 -12.51
C PHE A 28 8.21 2.89 -12.00
N TRP A 29 7.76 2.06 -11.05
CA TRP A 29 8.59 1.00 -10.46
C TRP A 29 8.54 -0.31 -11.25
N LEU A 30 9.65 -1.06 -11.23
CA LEU A 30 9.70 -2.40 -11.81
C LEU A 30 8.77 -3.32 -11.03
N GLN A 31 7.75 -3.81 -11.69
CA GLN A 31 6.74 -4.70 -11.12
C GLN A 31 7.02 -6.19 -11.42
N ASN A 32 8.30 -6.55 -11.52
CA ASN A 32 8.78 -7.87 -11.95
C ASN A 32 8.50 -8.98 -10.93
N GLU A 33 8.50 -8.63 -9.64
CA GLU A 33 8.15 -9.54 -8.53
C GLU A 33 6.98 -8.94 -7.76
N LYS A 34 5.83 -9.63 -7.80
CA LYS A 34 4.63 -9.25 -7.06
C LYS A 34 4.24 -10.36 -6.12
N LEU A 35 4.07 -10.01 -4.85
CA LEU A 35 3.35 -10.85 -3.89
C LEU A 35 1.90 -10.37 -3.85
N ILE A 36 0.96 -11.23 -4.25
CA ILE A 36 -0.47 -10.95 -4.16
C ILE A 36 -1.03 -11.72 -2.96
N ILE A 37 -1.56 -10.97 -1.99
CA ILE A 37 -2.26 -11.52 -0.82
C ILE A 37 -3.75 -11.34 -1.08
N GLY A 38 -4.52 -12.42 -0.96
CA GLY A 38 -5.98 -12.32 -0.99
C GLY A 38 -6.64 -12.42 -2.36
N ASP A 39 -5.92 -12.93 -3.35
CA ASP A 39 -6.50 -13.13 -4.68
C ASP A 39 -7.71 -14.07 -4.61
N ASN A 40 -8.85 -13.61 -5.14
CA ASN A 40 -10.07 -14.39 -5.23
C ASN A 40 -10.21 -15.09 -6.59
N CYS A 41 -9.26 -14.88 -7.51
CA CYS A 41 -9.23 -15.48 -8.83
C CYS A 41 -7.85 -16.07 -9.15
N GLY A 42 -7.67 -17.39 -9.02
CA GLY A 42 -6.44 -18.07 -9.46
C GLY A 42 -5.86 -19.04 -8.44
N VAL A 43 -4.55 -18.96 -8.20
CA VAL A 43 -3.76 -20.02 -7.54
C VAL A 43 -3.74 -19.89 -6.00
N ASN A 44 -4.16 -18.75 -5.45
CA ASN A 44 -4.06 -18.42 -4.01
C ASN A 44 -5.40 -18.31 -3.28
N LEU A 45 -6.37 -19.16 -3.64
CA LEU A 45 -7.74 -19.13 -3.10
C LEU A 45 -7.81 -19.24 -1.56
N GLU A 46 -6.91 -20.02 -0.94
CA GLU A 46 -6.85 -20.16 0.52
C GLU A 46 -6.59 -18.82 1.24
N VAL A 47 -5.83 -17.91 0.61
CA VAL A 47 -5.56 -16.59 1.17
C VAL A 47 -6.77 -15.66 0.98
N GLY A 48 -7.48 -15.78 -0.14
CA GLY A 48 -8.75 -15.08 -0.36
C GLY A 48 -9.81 -15.46 0.68
N GLU A 49 -9.86 -16.74 1.08
CA GLU A 49 -10.75 -17.19 2.17
C GLU A 49 -10.41 -16.54 3.51
N LYS A 50 -9.12 -16.29 3.80
CA LYS A 50 -8.69 -15.60 5.03
C LYS A 50 -9.18 -14.16 5.07
N ILE A 51 -9.18 -13.45 3.94
CA ILE A 51 -9.74 -12.10 3.85
C ILE A 51 -11.25 -12.13 4.12
N ASN A 52 -11.97 -13.04 3.47
CA ASN A 52 -13.41 -13.20 3.70
C ASN A 52 -13.74 -13.52 5.16
N HIS A 53 -12.93 -14.38 5.80
CA HIS A 53 -13.08 -14.69 7.22
C HIS A 53 -12.86 -13.44 8.07
N TRP A 54 -11.76 -12.71 7.84
CA TRP A 54 -11.46 -11.47 8.55
C TRP A 54 -12.58 -10.43 8.40
N ILE A 55 -13.14 -10.23 7.20
CA ILE A 55 -14.28 -9.32 6.98
C ILE A 55 -15.49 -9.74 7.82
N LYS A 56 -15.81 -11.04 7.85
CA LYS A 56 -16.93 -11.59 8.64
C LYS A 56 -16.71 -11.47 10.14
N GLU A 57 -15.52 -11.79 10.64
CA GLU A 57 -15.17 -11.63 12.06
C GLU A 57 -15.28 -10.18 12.54
N ASN A 58 -15.04 -9.23 11.63
CA ASN A 58 -15.17 -7.80 11.92
C ASN A 58 -16.60 -7.25 11.73
N ASN A 59 -17.58 -8.10 11.36
CA ASN A 59 -18.96 -7.72 11.04
C ASN A 59 -19.08 -6.70 9.89
N LEU A 60 -18.18 -6.81 8.90
CA LEU A 60 -18.13 -5.89 7.75
C LEU A 60 -18.66 -6.52 6.46
N TYR A 61 -19.08 -7.78 6.51
CA TYR A 61 -19.57 -8.49 5.35
C TYR A 61 -20.91 -7.94 4.87
N TYR A 62 -21.07 -7.83 3.56
CA TYR A 62 -22.33 -7.58 2.87
C TYR A 62 -22.38 -8.41 1.57
N SER A 63 -23.58 -8.80 1.13
CA SER A 63 -23.81 -9.44 -0.17
C SER A 63 -24.18 -8.43 -1.26
N ASP A 64 -24.11 -8.84 -2.53
CA ASP A 64 -24.56 -8.05 -3.68
C ASP A 64 -26.06 -7.67 -3.53
N GLU A 65 -26.88 -8.57 -3.00
CA GLU A 65 -28.30 -8.30 -2.72
C GLU A 65 -28.47 -7.20 -1.66
N GLU A 66 -27.63 -7.20 -0.60
CA GLU A 66 -27.65 -6.17 0.44
C GLU A 66 -27.12 -4.82 -0.07
N GLU A 67 -26.19 -4.84 -1.02
CA GLU A 67 -25.72 -3.64 -1.73
C GLU A 67 -26.81 -3.05 -2.61
N ASP A 68 -27.50 -3.87 -3.40
CA ASP A 68 -28.62 -3.44 -4.25
C ASP A 68 -29.78 -2.85 -3.42
N GLU A 69 -30.05 -3.43 -2.25
CA GLU A 69 -31.06 -2.93 -1.32
C GLU A 69 -30.65 -1.61 -0.64
N ASN A 70 -29.38 -1.46 -0.29
CA ASN A 70 -28.88 -0.28 0.41
C ASN A 70 -27.41 0.03 0.09
N PHE A 71 -27.22 0.68 -1.05
CA PHE A 71 -25.91 1.08 -1.55
C PHE A 71 -25.13 1.96 -0.56
N ASP A 72 -25.79 2.91 0.11
CA ASP A 72 -25.13 3.80 1.09
C ASP A 72 -24.57 3.03 2.30
N LYS A 73 -25.22 1.93 2.70
CA LYS A 73 -24.73 1.06 3.77
C LYS A 73 -23.53 0.25 3.28
N ALA A 74 -23.61 -0.33 2.09
CA ALA A 74 -22.51 -1.09 1.48
C ALA A 74 -21.27 -0.22 1.31
N LEU A 75 -21.43 1.03 0.82
CA LEU A 75 -20.34 1.99 0.68
C LEU A 75 -19.63 2.24 2.02
N LYS A 76 -20.39 2.48 3.10
CA LYS A 76 -19.81 2.67 4.45
C LYS A 76 -19.07 1.44 4.97
N LEU A 77 -19.56 0.24 4.66
CA LEU A 77 -18.87 -1.00 5.02
C LEU A 77 -17.58 -1.14 4.22
N GLY A 78 -17.60 -0.84 2.92
CA GLY A 78 -16.41 -0.77 2.05
C GLY A 78 -15.36 0.21 2.59
N ASP A 79 -15.75 1.43 2.94
CA ASP A 79 -14.86 2.43 3.53
C ASP A 79 -14.22 1.92 4.84
N GLU A 80 -14.99 1.26 5.69
CA GLU A 80 -14.50 0.71 6.95
C GLU A 80 -13.58 -0.49 6.75
N ILE A 81 -13.83 -1.33 5.73
CA ILE A 81 -12.92 -2.41 5.32
C ILE A 81 -11.58 -1.82 4.89
N THR A 82 -11.59 -0.84 3.98
CA THR A 82 -10.39 -0.16 3.49
C THR A 82 -9.61 0.46 4.63
N ARG A 83 -10.29 1.22 5.50
CA ARG A 83 -9.66 1.86 6.67
C ARG A 83 -8.96 0.83 7.57
N ARG A 84 -9.62 -0.28 7.91
CA ARG A 84 -9.01 -1.33 8.76
C ARG A 84 -7.87 -2.05 8.07
N PHE A 85 -7.95 -2.25 6.76
CA PHE A 85 -6.88 -2.87 5.98
C PHE A 85 -5.64 -1.96 5.93
N VAL A 86 -5.82 -0.66 5.71
CA VAL A 86 -4.75 0.33 5.77
C VAL A 86 -4.07 0.33 7.15
N GLU A 87 -4.85 0.31 8.24
CA GLU A 87 -4.30 0.22 9.60
C GLU A 87 -3.48 -1.06 9.80
N LEU A 88 -3.93 -2.19 9.25
CA LEU A 88 -3.14 -3.44 9.27
C LEU A 88 -1.81 -3.28 8.52
N CYS A 89 -1.81 -2.63 7.35
CA CYS A 89 -0.58 -2.34 6.60
C CYS A 89 0.38 -1.43 7.39
N VAL A 90 -0.15 -0.40 8.06
CA VAL A 90 0.63 0.48 8.95
C VAL A 90 1.33 -0.34 10.04
N GLU A 91 0.61 -1.22 10.72
CA GLU A 91 1.17 -2.06 11.78
C GLU A 91 2.22 -3.07 11.25
N VAL A 92 2.00 -3.64 10.06
CA VAL A 92 2.98 -4.50 9.40
C VAL A 92 4.28 -3.75 9.11
N VAL A 93 4.19 -2.54 8.54
CA VAL A 93 5.36 -1.71 8.24
C VAL A 93 6.10 -1.31 9.52
N LYS A 94 5.39 -0.90 10.58
CA LYS A 94 6.01 -0.62 11.89
C LYS A 94 6.80 -1.82 12.40
N LYS A 95 6.20 -3.01 12.35
CA LYS A 95 6.85 -4.25 12.80
C LYS A 95 8.14 -4.54 12.01
N PHE A 96 8.15 -4.32 10.69
CA PHE A 96 9.37 -4.45 9.88
C PHE A 96 10.51 -3.53 10.35
N HIS A 97 10.18 -2.32 10.80
CA HIS A 97 11.15 -1.36 11.35
C HIS A 97 11.59 -1.74 12.77
N GLU A 98 10.65 -2.06 13.66
CA GLU A 98 10.90 -2.48 15.04
C GLU A 98 11.82 -3.71 15.10
N GLU A 99 11.55 -4.71 14.26
CA GLU A 99 12.36 -5.94 14.16
C GLU A 99 13.62 -5.75 13.29
N SER A 100 13.85 -4.55 12.74
CA SER A 100 15.00 -4.20 11.90
C SER A 100 15.19 -5.12 10.68
N VAL A 101 14.14 -5.78 10.20
CA VAL A 101 14.19 -6.78 9.11
C VAL A 101 14.80 -6.16 7.85
N ILE A 102 14.34 -4.95 7.49
CA ILE A 102 14.79 -4.23 6.30
C ILE A 102 16.27 -3.87 6.41
N LYS A 103 16.68 -3.34 7.57
CA LYS A 103 18.08 -2.99 7.84
C LYS A 103 19.00 -4.20 7.81
N GLN A 104 18.56 -5.33 8.36
CA GLN A 104 19.32 -6.59 8.34
C GLN A 104 19.45 -7.14 6.91
N LYS A 105 18.40 -7.03 6.09
CA LYS A 105 18.40 -7.54 4.72
C LYS A 105 19.21 -6.68 3.75
N PHE A 106 19.11 -5.35 3.85
CA PHE A 106 19.66 -4.40 2.87
C PHE A 106 20.84 -3.57 3.39
N GLY A 107 21.22 -3.71 4.68
CA GLY A 107 22.33 -2.98 5.29
C GLY A 107 22.04 -1.50 5.61
N LYS A 108 20.85 -0.99 5.25
CA LYS A 108 20.38 0.38 5.49
C LYS A 108 18.90 0.37 5.83
N ALA A 109 18.44 1.36 6.58
CA ALA A 109 17.00 1.60 6.73
C ALA A 109 16.42 2.07 5.39
N LEU A 110 15.23 1.59 5.03
CA LEU A 110 14.51 1.98 3.83
C LEU A 110 13.05 2.23 4.20
N SER A 111 12.42 3.22 3.57
CA SER A 111 10.99 3.45 3.67
C SER A 111 10.21 2.31 3.02
N LEU A 112 9.14 1.86 3.66
CA LEU A 112 8.14 0.97 3.07
C LEU A 112 6.88 1.80 2.82
N ILE A 113 6.51 1.95 1.55
CA ILE A 113 5.45 2.87 1.15
C ILE A 113 4.12 2.13 1.04
N ILE A 114 3.10 2.64 1.72
CA ILE A 114 1.70 2.22 1.59
C ILE A 114 1.06 3.10 0.52
N GLN A 115 0.70 2.52 -0.62
CA GLN A 115 0.09 3.21 -1.76
C GLN A 115 -1.34 2.72 -1.97
N GLU A 116 -2.18 3.61 -2.48
CA GLU A 116 -3.55 3.32 -2.92
C GLU A 116 -3.73 3.78 -4.37
N LEU A 117 -4.83 3.38 -5.02
CA LEU A 117 -5.10 3.73 -6.42
C LEU A 117 -5.41 5.22 -6.61
N GLU A 118 -5.98 5.87 -5.58
CA GLU A 118 -6.29 7.29 -5.59
C GLU A 118 -5.46 8.01 -4.53
N TYR A 119 -4.76 9.07 -4.93
CA TYR A 119 -3.98 9.90 -4.01
C TYR A 119 -4.88 10.92 -3.32
N TYR A 120 -5.03 10.78 -2.01
CA TYR A 120 -5.65 11.78 -1.13
C TYR A 120 -4.80 11.95 0.14
N ASP A 121 -5.04 13.04 0.89
CA ASP A 121 -4.20 13.48 2.03
C ASP A 121 -3.85 12.38 3.05
N LEU A 122 -4.69 11.34 3.15
CA LEU A 122 -4.50 10.21 4.05
C LEU A 122 -3.27 9.34 3.70
N ILE A 123 -2.82 9.32 2.44
CA ILE A 123 -1.61 8.56 2.04
C ILE A 123 -0.37 9.12 2.73
N GLU A 124 -0.29 10.44 2.89
CA GLU A 124 0.83 11.05 3.60
C GLU A 124 0.82 10.65 5.08
N GLU A 125 -0.34 10.79 5.72
CA GLU A 125 -0.50 10.54 7.14
C GLU A 125 -0.21 9.07 7.49
N GLN A 126 -0.77 8.12 6.74
CA GLN A 126 -0.55 6.69 6.99
C GLN A 126 0.92 6.31 6.85
N ASN A 127 1.63 6.87 5.86
CA ASN A 127 3.04 6.58 5.65
C ASN A 127 3.94 7.19 6.74
N LYS A 128 3.62 8.41 7.22
CA LYS A 128 4.28 9.00 8.39
C LYS A 128 4.07 8.17 9.66
N ARG A 129 2.87 7.63 9.85
CA ARG A 129 2.53 6.76 10.99
C ARG A 129 3.21 5.40 10.91
N ALA A 130 3.44 4.89 9.70
CA ALA A 130 4.03 3.57 9.46
C ALA A 130 5.56 3.56 9.54
N ASN A 131 6.22 4.59 9.04
CA ASN A 131 7.67 4.66 8.89
C ASN A 131 8.34 5.54 9.94
N THR A 132 9.66 5.40 10.11
CA THR A 132 10.42 6.36 10.92
C THR A 132 10.53 7.71 10.20
N GLU A 133 10.56 8.80 10.98
CA GLU A 133 10.64 10.16 10.45
C GLU A 133 11.82 10.35 9.48
N GLU A 134 12.98 9.76 9.81
CA GLU A 134 14.20 9.86 9.01
C GLU A 134 14.03 9.33 7.58
N VAL A 135 13.35 8.19 7.41
CA VAL A 135 13.26 7.53 6.10
C VAL A 135 12.09 8.01 5.26
N ILE A 136 11.03 8.54 5.89
CA ILE A 136 9.81 8.93 5.17
C ILE A 136 9.75 10.40 4.78
N LYS A 137 10.61 11.24 5.37
CA LYS A 137 10.58 12.70 5.20
C LYS A 137 10.52 13.13 3.72
N GLU A 138 11.38 12.57 2.88
CA GLU A 138 11.47 12.96 1.47
C GLU A 138 10.21 12.58 0.67
N PHE A 139 9.56 11.46 1.02
CA PHE A 139 8.29 11.05 0.41
C PHE A 139 7.14 11.96 0.86
N ALA A 140 7.05 12.26 2.16
CA ALA A 140 6.05 13.16 2.70
C ALA A 140 6.15 14.57 2.10
N ASP A 141 7.38 15.09 1.97
CA ASP A 141 7.67 16.38 1.32
C ASP A 141 7.27 16.40 -0.16
N TRP A 142 7.18 15.24 -0.83
CA TRP A 142 6.76 15.13 -2.23
C TRP A 142 5.24 15.05 -2.38
N ILE A 143 4.54 14.26 -1.55
CA ILE A 143 3.08 14.11 -1.64
C ILE A 143 2.33 15.42 -1.36
N LEU A 144 2.86 16.29 -0.48
CA LEU A 144 2.20 17.55 -0.12
C LEU A 144 2.41 18.71 -1.13
N LYS A 145 3.08 18.47 -2.27
CA LYS A 145 3.30 19.50 -3.29
C LYS A 145 2.08 19.68 -4.19
#